data_AF-B8CLI9-F1
#
_entry.id   AF-B8CLI9-F1
#
_cell.length_a   1.000
_cell.length_b   1.000
_cell.length_c   1.000
_cell.angle_alpha   90.00
_cell.angle_beta   90.00
_cell.angle_gamma   90.00
#
_symmetry.space_group_name_H-M   'P 1'
#
loop_
_entity.id
_entity.type
_entity.pdbx_description
1 polymer ?
#
loop_
_entity_poly.entity_id
_entity_poly.type
_entity_poly.pdbx_seq_one_letter_code
_entity_poly.pdbx_strand_id
1 'polypeptide(L)'
;MKQTLPHIFGIRVGQTSLHIAILFGLGSLFQTWPLLHSLLKVVSIMYLLFLAYRVMTLPVDNTYDAFDRKPVSMTEAALFQWINPKSWMATITLCTAFTVSGDGYWASALLGLLVFNIVGFPASFTWVILGAAIKDKLNSTKRRRYFNWSMGGLLVVTIPLITI
;
A
#
# COMPACT_ATOMS: atom_id res chain seq x y z
N MET A 1 5.88 -19.24 -2.24
CA MET A 1 6.71 -18.18 -2.86
C MET A 1 6.44 -17.99 -4.36
N LYS A 2 6.45 -19.03 -5.21
CA LYS A 2 6.23 -18.88 -6.67
C LYS A 2 4.95 -18.12 -7.07
N GLN A 3 3.84 -18.34 -6.36
CA GLN A 3 2.57 -17.63 -6.60
C GLN A 3 2.52 -16.20 -6.03
N THR A 4 3.39 -15.85 -5.08
CA THR A 4 3.42 -14.54 -4.41
C THR A 4 4.35 -13.56 -5.11
N LEU A 5 5.37 -14.07 -5.81
CA LEU A 5 6.36 -13.25 -6.53
C LEU A 5 5.72 -12.33 -7.58
N PRO A 6 4.88 -12.81 -8.53
CA PRO A 6 4.25 -11.94 -9.52
C PRO A 6 3.47 -10.80 -8.89
N HIS A 7 2.76 -11.08 -7.80
CA HIS A 7 2.01 -10.08 -7.05
C HIS A 7 2.90 -9.01 -6.40
N ILE A 8 4.02 -9.39 -5.76
CA ILE A 8 4.97 -8.41 -5.18
C ILE A 8 5.56 -7.52 -6.26
N PHE A 9 6.02 -8.11 -7.37
CA PHE A 9 6.55 -7.34 -8.50
C PHE A 9 5.49 -6.41 -9.09
N GLY A 10 4.25 -6.88 -9.21
CA GLY A 10 3.13 -6.07 -9.69
C GLY A 10 2.86 -4.87 -8.80
N ILE A 11 2.78 -5.07 -7.47
CA ILE A 11 2.66 -3.95 -6.50
C ILE A 11 3.78 -2.95 -6.71
N ARG A 12 5.02 -3.42 -6.85
CA ARG A 12 6.19 -2.54 -6.98
C ARG A 12 6.18 -1.76 -8.29
N VAL A 13 5.88 -2.41 -9.41
CA VAL A 13 5.72 -1.73 -10.71
C VAL A 13 4.58 -0.72 -10.67
N GLY A 14 3.44 -1.08 -10.08
CA GLY A 14 2.29 -0.18 -9.93
C GLY A 14 2.62 1.06 -9.09
N GLN A 15 3.24 0.89 -7.92
CA GLN A 15 3.63 2.01 -7.07
C GLN A 15 4.70 2.90 -7.71
N THR A 16 5.68 2.31 -8.40
CA THR A 16 6.75 3.06 -9.07
C THR A 16 6.24 3.82 -10.26
N SER A 17 5.37 3.22 -11.09
CA SER A 17 4.73 3.93 -12.21
C SER A 17 3.85 5.09 -11.72
N LEU A 18 3.09 4.89 -10.64
CA LEU A 18 2.31 5.96 -10.02
C LEU A 18 3.20 7.10 -9.50
N HIS A 19 4.31 6.76 -8.84
CA HIS A 19 5.30 7.74 -8.36
C HIS A 19 5.91 8.55 -9.50
N ILE A 20 6.36 7.88 -10.57
CA ILE A 20 6.84 8.55 -11.77
C ILE A 20 5.76 9.51 -12.30
N ALA A 21 4.51 9.06 -12.44
CA ALA A 21 3.43 9.91 -12.95
C ALA A 21 3.21 11.18 -12.10
N ILE A 22 3.28 11.05 -10.76
CA ILE A 22 3.18 12.19 -9.85
C ILE A 22 4.34 13.19 -10.05
N LEU A 23 5.58 12.69 -10.22
CA LEU A 23 6.76 13.52 -10.51
C LEU A 23 6.68 14.22 -11.87
N PHE A 24 6.06 13.59 -12.87
CA PHE A 24 5.83 14.21 -14.18
C PHE A 24 4.65 15.20 -14.22
N GLY A 25 4.13 15.58 -13.05
CA GLY A 25 3.14 16.64 -12.95
C GLY A 25 1.70 16.16 -12.76
N LEU A 26 1.44 14.85 -12.63
CA LEU A 26 0.12 14.39 -12.19
C LEU A 26 -0.22 14.95 -10.78
N GLY A 27 0.81 15.21 -9.97
CA GLY A 27 0.69 15.92 -8.70
C GLY A 27 0.16 17.36 -8.82
N SER A 28 0.42 18.03 -9.95
CA SER A 28 -0.03 19.43 -10.17
C SER A 28 -1.55 19.56 -10.30
N LEU A 29 -2.25 18.46 -10.66
CA LEU A 29 -3.70 18.43 -10.66
C LEU A 29 -4.28 18.72 -9.28
N PHE A 30 -3.62 18.26 -8.21
CA PHE A 30 -4.06 18.49 -6.84
C PHE A 30 -3.80 19.93 -6.36
N GLN A 31 -2.82 20.62 -6.97
CA GLN A 31 -2.59 22.05 -6.72
C GLN A 31 -3.63 22.91 -7.44
N THR A 32 -3.95 22.53 -8.69
CA THR A 32 -4.93 23.26 -9.51
C THR A 32 -6.37 23.02 -9.04
N TRP A 33 -6.66 21.81 -8.55
CA TRP A 33 -7.98 21.40 -8.07
C TRP A 33 -7.89 20.90 -6.62
N PRO A 34 -7.84 21.80 -5.62
CA PRO A 34 -7.72 21.41 -4.21
C PRO A 34 -8.84 20.46 -3.74
N LEU A 35 -10.02 20.55 -4.36
CA LEU A 35 -11.14 19.65 -4.07
C LEU A 35 -10.81 18.18 -4.38
N LEU A 36 -10.02 17.91 -5.42
CA LEU A 36 -9.59 16.56 -5.78
C LEU A 36 -8.70 15.95 -4.69
N HIS A 37 -7.83 16.77 -4.09
CA HIS A 37 -6.97 16.35 -2.99
C HIS A 37 -7.80 16.00 -1.75
N SER A 38 -8.75 16.88 -1.39
CA SER A 38 -9.67 16.64 -0.27
C SER A 38 -10.51 15.39 -0.48
N LEU A 39 -11.06 15.19 -1.68
CA LEU A 39 -11.83 13.99 -2.02
C LEU A 39 -10.97 12.73 -1.91
N LEU A 40 -9.76 12.74 -2.47
CA LEU A 40 -8.83 11.62 -2.39
C LEU A 40 -8.46 11.29 -0.94
N LYS A 41 -8.25 12.31 -0.08
CA LYS A 41 -8.01 12.10 1.35
C LYS A 41 -9.20 11.41 2.01
N VAL A 42 -10.42 11.90 1.79
CA VAL A 42 -11.64 11.31 2.37
C VAL A 42 -11.85 9.87 1.88
N VAL A 43 -11.71 9.62 0.58
CA VAL A 43 -11.80 8.27 -0.01
C VAL A 43 -10.73 7.34 0.57
N SER A 44 -9.49 7.82 0.73
CA SER A 44 -8.40 7.08 1.37
C SER A 44 -8.73 6.65 2.79
N ILE A 45 -9.23 7.60 3.60
CA ILE A 45 -9.60 7.35 5.00
C ILE A 45 -10.74 6.32 5.08
N MET A 46 -11.81 6.52 4.31
CA MET A 46 -12.93 5.58 4.26
C MET A 46 -12.49 4.19 3.81
N TYR A 47 -11.63 4.12 2.78
CA TYR A 47 -11.09 2.86 2.28
C TYR A 47 -10.24 2.15 3.33
N LEU A 48 -9.39 2.86 4.08
CA LEU A 48 -8.58 2.25 5.13
C LEU A 48 -9.40 1.80 6.33
N LEU A 49 -10.44 2.54 6.71
CA LEU A 49 -11.39 2.10 7.74
C LEU A 49 -12.13 0.84 7.28
N PHE A 50 -12.60 0.82 6.04
CA PHE A 50 -13.20 -0.37 5.43
C PHE A 50 -12.23 -1.55 5.41
N LEU A 51 -10.99 -1.34 5.00
CA LEU A 51 -9.96 -2.38 4.97
C LEU A 51 -9.64 -2.89 6.38
N ALA A 52 -9.51 -2.00 7.37
CA ALA A 52 -9.30 -2.36 8.76
C ALA A 52 -10.45 -3.22 9.28
N TYR A 53 -11.70 -2.80 9.04
CA TYR A 53 -12.88 -3.59 9.39
C TYR A 53 -12.84 -4.97 8.73
N ARG A 54 -12.59 -5.04 7.42
CA ARG A 54 -12.49 -6.30 6.67
C ARG A 54 -11.43 -7.23 7.25
N VAL A 55 -10.26 -6.71 7.61
CA VAL A 55 -9.18 -7.49 8.24
C VAL A 55 -9.60 -7.99 9.62
N MET A 56 -10.20 -7.14 10.46
CA MET A 56 -10.67 -7.51 11.80
C MET A 56 -11.77 -8.57 11.78
N THR A 57 -12.63 -8.57 10.76
CA THR A 57 -13.74 -9.50 10.61
C THR A 57 -13.42 -10.70 9.72
N LEU A 58 -12.16 -10.90 9.32
CA LEU A 58 -11.76 -12.05 8.53
C LEU A 58 -12.16 -13.35 9.27
N PRO A 59 -12.81 -14.29 8.58
CA PRO A 59 -13.11 -15.61 9.11
C PRO A 59 -11.84 -16.28 9.62
N VAL A 60 -11.92 -16.83 10.83
CA VAL A 60 -10.78 -17.41 11.56
C VAL A 60 -10.77 -18.94 11.51
N ASP A 61 -11.84 -19.51 10.97
CA ASP A 61 -12.11 -20.94 10.92
C ASP A 61 -11.31 -21.57 9.78
N ASN A 62 -10.87 -22.82 9.95
CA ASN A 62 -10.10 -23.57 8.94
C ASN A 62 -10.93 -23.98 7.70
N THR A 63 -12.20 -23.56 7.61
CA THR A 63 -13.15 -23.91 6.55
C THR A 63 -13.12 -22.99 5.35
N TYR A 64 -12.27 -21.95 5.34
CA TYR A 64 -11.98 -21.22 4.12
C TYR A 64 -11.11 -22.08 3.20
N ASP A 65 -11.77 -22.88 2.37
CA ASP A 65 -11.15 -23.56 1.25
C ASP A 65 -10.40 -22.53 0.40
N ALA A 66 -9.08 -22.56 0.52
CA ALA A 66 -8.16 -21.78 -0.31
C ALA A 66 -8.09 -22.32 -1.76
N PHE A 67 -8.97 -23.26 -2.13
CA PHE A 67 -8.81 -24.09 -3.32
C PHE A 67 -9.24 -23.44 -4.65
N ASP A 68 -9.97 -22.33 -4.64
CA ASP A 68 -10.52 -21.75 -5.90
C ASP A 68 -10.15 -20.30 -6.20
N ARG A 69 -9.25 -19.66 -5.44
CA ARG A 69 -8.82 -18.30 -5.76
C ARG A 69 -7.61 -18.33 -6.67
N LYS A 70 -7.82 -17.96 -7.95
CA LYS A 70 -6.74 -17.72 -8.90
C LYS A 70 -5.70 -16.75 -8.29
N PRO A 71 -4.40 -17.05 -8.39
CA PRO A 71 -3.36 -16.13 -7.95
C PRO A 71 -3.48 -14.81 -8.71
N VAL A 72 -3.39 -13.70 -7.99
CA VAL A 72 -3.36 -12.36 -8.60
C VAL A 72 -2.11 -12.24 -9.46
N SER A 73 -2.30 -11.92 -10.74
CA SER A 73 -1.23 -11.72 -11.69
C SER A 73 -0.45 -10.44 -11.41
N MET A 74 0.75 -10.33 -11.99
CA MET A 74 1.57 -9.13 -11.88
C MET A 74 0.88 -7.88 -12.44
N THR A 75 0.18 -8.02 -13.56
CA THR A 75 -0.54 -6.92 -14.22
C THR A 75 -1.73 -6.45 -13.40
N GLU A 76 -2.54 -7.37 -12.87
CA GLU A 76 -3.65 -7.04 -11.97
C GLU A 76 -3.15 -6.33 -10.71
N ALA A 77 -2.07 -6.82 -10.11
CA ALA A 77 -1.47 -6.21 -8.93
C ALA A 77 -0.90 -4.80 -9.20
N ALA A 78 -0.34 -4.57 -10.39
CA ALA A 78 0.15 -3.26 -10.83
C ALA A 78 -0.98 -2.27 -11.08
N LEU A 79 -1.99 -2.65 -11.86
CA LEU A 79 -3.17 -1.81 -12.14
C LEU A 79 -3.95 -1.50 -10.87
N PHE A 80 -4.01 -2.45 -9.93
CA PHE A 80 -4.64 -2.21 -8.63
C PHE A 80 -4.01 -1.06 -7.86
N GLN A 81 -2.71 -0.79 -8.01
CA GLN A 81 -2.07 0.32 -7.31
C GLN A 81 -2.58 1.69 -7.76
N TRP A 82 -3.02 1.82 -9.02
CA TRP A 82 -3.56 3.05 -9.59
C TRP A 82 -4.96 3.39 -9.08
N ILE A 83 -5.71 2.40 -8.60
CA ILE A 83 -7.01 2.62 -7.96
C ILE A 83 -6.92 2.60 -6.43
N ASN A 84 -5.77 2.22 -5.87
CA ASN A 84 -5.57 2.10 -4.43
C ASN A 84 -5.30 3.48 -3.81
N PRO A 85 -6.25 4.09 -3.10
CA PRO A 85 -6.10 5.45 -2.59
C PRO A 85 -4.99 5.54 -1.51
N LYS A 86 -4.68 4.42 -0.84
CA LYS A 86 -3.51 4.31 0.04
C LYS A 86 -2.19 4.54 -0.71
N SER A 87 -2.05 3.98 -1.91
CA SER A 87 -0.83 4.12 -2.72
C SER A 87 -0.66 5.57 -3.17
N TRP A 88 -1.76 6.21 -3.59
CA TRP A 88 -1.75 7.63 -3.92
C TRP A 88 -1.31 8.52 -2.77
N MET A 89 -1.94 8.40 -1.60
CA MET A 89 -1.60 9.24 -0.45
C MET A 89 -0.15 9.04 -0.03
N ALA A 90 0.33 7.80 0.06
CA ALA A 90 1.72 7.52 0.42
C ALA A 90 2.72 8.19 -0.53
N THR A 91 2.45 8.12 -1.84
CA THR A 91 3.33 8.72 -2.85
C THR A 91 3.24 10.25 -2.84
N ILE A 92 2.04 10.84 -2.72
CA ILE A 92 1.88 12.30 -2.60
C ILE A 92 2.59 12.83 -1.36
N THR A 93 2.45 12.17 -0.20
CA THR A 93 3.14 12.54 1.04
C THR A 93 4.65 12.47 0.86
N LEU A 94 5.18 11.41 0.23
CA LEU A 94 6.60 11.28 -0.05
C LEU A 94 7.10 12.42 -0.96
N CYS A 95 6.43 12.68 -2.08
CA CYS A 95 6.82 13.75 -3.00
C CYS A 95 6.77 15.12 -2.30
N THR A 96 5.72 15.38 -1.52
CA THR A 96 5.55 16.65 -0.79
C THR A 96 6.63 16.84 0.27
N ALA A 97 7.03 15.76 0.95
CA ALA A 97 8.02 15.83 2.03
C ALA A 97 9.47 15.95 1.51
N PHE A 98 9.79 15.37 0.35
CA PHE A 98 11.18 15.16 -0.07
C PHE A 98 11.55 15.73 -1.45
N THR A 99 10.60 16.27 -2.21
CA THR A 99 10.89 16.91 -3.51
C THR A 99 11.00 18.42 -3.35
N VAL A 100 12.18 18.98 -3.67
CA VAL A 100 12.43 20.42 -3.60
C VAL A 100 11.98 21.14 -4.88
N SER A 101 11.73 22.43 -4.82
CA SER A 101 11.38 23.25 -5.99
C SER A 101 12.62 23.85 -6.68
N GLY A 102 12.45 24.33 -7.92
CA GLY A 102 13.52 24.98 -8.70
C GLY A 102 14.53 23.99 -9.28
N ASP A 103 15.78 24.43 -9.44
CA ASP A 103 16.84 23.67 -10.12
C ASP A 103 17.13 22.30 -9.48
N GLY A 104 16.87 22.16 -8.17
CA GLY A 104 17.05 20.91 -7.43
C GLY A 104 15.92 19.88 -7.60
N TYR A 105 14.85 20.22 -8.33
CA TYR A 105 13.64 19.39 -8.42
C TYR A 105 13.95 17.96 -8.87
N TRP A 106 14.54 17.79 -10.05
CA TRP A 106 14.77 16.46 -10.62
C TRP A 106 15.78 15.64 -9.82
N ALA A 107 16.79 16.27 -9.23
CA ALA A 107 17.76 15.58 -8.39
C ALA A 107 17.09 15.00 -7.13
N SER A 108 16.30 15.80 -6.42
CA SER A 108 15.56 15.35 -5.23
C SER A 108 14.47 14.32 -5.56
N ALA A 109 13.74 14.52 -6.67
CA ALA A 109 12.70 13.62 -7.16
C ALA A 109 13.25 12.23 -7.50
N LEU A 110 14.35 12.16 -8.26
CA LEU A 110 15.00 10.90 -8.62
C LEU A 110 15.57 10.19 -7.38
N LEU A 111 16.17 10.94 -6.45
CA LEU A 111 16.64 10.38 -5.19
C LEU A 111 15.50 9.77 -4.38
N GLY A 112 14.37 10.49 -4.24
CA GLY A 112 13.17 10.00 -3.57
C GLY A 112 12.60 8.74 -4.22
N LEU A 113 12.55 8.71 -5.56
CA LEU A 113 12.12 7.54 -6.33
C LEU A 113 13.02 6.32 -6.11
N LEU A 114 14.34 6.53 -6.12
CA LEU A 114 15.33 5.47 -5.88
C LEU A 114 15.25 4.94 -4.45
N VAL A 115 15.24 5.82 -3.44
CA VAL A 115 15.13 5.43 -2.03
C VAL A 115 13.83 4.67 -1.79
N PHE A 116 12.71 5.15 -2.32
CA PHE A 116 11.42 4.47 -2.21
C PHE A 116 11.46 3.03 -2.74
N ASN A 117 12.14 2.81 -3.86
CA ASN A 117 12.27 1.47 -4.46
C ASN A 117 13.28 0.59 -3.72
N ILE A 118 14.47 1.11 -3.43
CA ILE A 118 15.56 0.37 -2.77
C ILE A 118 15.17 -0.05 -1.37
N VAL A 119 14.43 0.78 -0.64
CA VAL A 119 13.95 0.45 0.71
C VAL A 119 12.66 -0.37 0.62
N GLY A 120 11.72 0.05 -0.24
CA GLY A 120 10.42 -0.57 -0.34
C GLY A 120 10.48 -2.02 -0.82
N PHE A 121 11.26 -2.29 -1.86
CA PHE A 121 11.31 -3.62 -2.47
C PHE A 121 11.75 -4.70 -1.46
N PRO A 122 12.91 -4.60 -0.78
CA PRO A 122 13.29 -5.53 0.29
C PRO A 122 12.28 -5.57 1.44
N ALA A 123 11.72 -4.42 1.85
CA ALA A 123 10.72 -4.38 2.92
C ALA A 123 9.48 -5.22 2.58
N SER A 124 9.04 -5.25 1.31
CA SER A 124 7.95 -6.12 0.85
C SER A 124 8.30 -7.60 0.98
N PHE A 125 9.54 -8.00 0.65
CA PHE A 125 9.97 -9.38 0.81
C PHE A 125 10.06 -9.78 2.27
N THR A 126 10.66 -8.92 3.11
CA THR A 126 10.73 -9.11 4.56
C THR A 126 9.35 -9.31 5.15
N TRP A 127 8.39 -8.48 4.77
CA TRP A 127 7.00 -8.61 5.20
C TRP A 127 6.38 -9.95 4.82
N VAL A 128 6.59 -10.41 3.57
CA VAL A 128 6.05 -11.69 3.09
C VAL A 128 6.70 -12.88 3.81
N ILE A 129 8.01 -12.83 4.06
CA ILE A 129 8.74 -13.86 4.80
C ILE A 129 8.24 -13.93 6.25
N LEU A 130 8.12 -12.78 6.92
CA LEU A 130 7.59 -12.70 8.28
C LEU A 130 6.14 -13.19 8.35
N GLY A 131 5.30 -12.81 7.39
CA GLY A 131 3.92 -13.28 7.30
C GLY A 131 3.83 -14.80 7.13
N ALA A 132 4.71 -15.39 6.30
CA ALA A 132 4.80 -16.84 6.16
C ALA A 132 5.26 -17.51 7.46
N ALA A 133 6.25 -16.96 8.16
CA ALA A 133 6.75 -17.50 9.42
C ALA A 133 5.73 -17.41 10.57
N ILE A 134 4.89 -16.38 10.59
CA ILE A 134 3.84 -16.21 11.61
C ILE A 134 2.66 -17.14 11.32
N LYS A 135 2.39 -17.48 10.05
CA LYS A 135 1.25 -18.33 9.65
C LYS A 135 1.19 -19.63 10.45
N ASP A 136 2.32 -20.30 10.65
CA ASP A 136 2.38 -21.58 11.38
C ASP A 136 2.09 -21.42 12.88
N LYS A 137 2.35 -20.23 13.44
CA LYS A 137 2.01 -19.88 14.83
C LYS A 137 0.52 -19.54 15.01
N LEU A 138 -0.18 -19.19 13.93
CA LEU A 138 -1.62 -18.91 13.90
C LEU A 138 -2.45 -20.19 13.76
N ASN A 139 -2.17 -21.16 14.62
CA ASN A 139 -2.77 -22.50 14.61
C ASN A 139 -4.07 -22.63 15.42
N SER A 140 -4.61 -21.54 15.98
CA SER A 140 -5.89 -21.54 16.69
C SER A 140 -6.74 -20.32 16.33
N THR A 141 -8.06 -20.50 16.40
CA THR A 141 -9.07 -19.47 16.13
C THR A 141 -8.82 -18.21 16.96
N LYS A 142 -8.49 -18.37 18.25
CA LYS A 142 -8.17 -17.24 19.15
C LYS A 142 -6.95 -16.46 18.68
N ARG A 143 -5.84 -17.14 18.33
CA ARG A 143 -4.61 -16.49 17.85
C ARG A 143 -4.83 -15.74 16.54
N ARG A 144 -5.59 -16.32 15.60
CA ARG A 144 -5.97 -15.67 14.34
C ARG A 144 -6.83 -14.43 14.59
N ARG A 145 -7.78 -14.50 15.53
CA ARG A 145 -8.65 -13.37 15.90
C ARG A 145 -7.84 -12.20 16.46
N TYR A 146 -6.96 -12.48 17.43
CA TYR A 146 -6.08 -11.45 17.98
C TYR A 146 -5.15 -10.85 16.93
N PHE A 147 -4.56 -11.70 16.06
CA PHE A 147 -3.73 -11.22 14.95
C PHE A 147 -4.51 -10.27 14.01
N ASN A 148 -5.73 -10.67 13.62
CA ASN A 148 -6.60 -9.85 12.76
C ASN A 148 -6.97 -8.51 13.43
N TRP A 149 -7.25 -8.52 14.73
CA TRP A 149 -7.51 -7.30 15.50
C TRP A 149 -6.28 -6.40 15.60
N SER A 150 -5.10 -6.95 15.88
CA SER A 150 -3.85 -6.19 15.90
C SER A 150 -3.56 -5.56 14.53
N MET A 151 -3.68 -6.33 13.45
CA MET A 151 -3.45 -5.84 12.09
C MET A 151 -4.43 -4.74 11.69
N GLY A 152 -5.72 -4.93 11.95
CA GLY A 152 -6.72 -3.88 11.72
C GLY A 152 -6.49 -2.65 12.59
N GLY A 153 -6.11 -2.83 13.86
CA GLY A 153 -5.84 -1.75 14.78
C GLY A 153 -4.66 -0.89 14.31
N LEU A 154 -3.57 -1.53 13.86
CA LEU A 154 -2.43 -0.84 13.26
C LEU A 154 -2.85 -0.02 12.03
N LEU A 155 -3.72 -0.54 11.16
CA LEU A 155 -4.25 0.23 10.03
C LEU A 155 -4.97 1.50 10.48
N VAL A 156 -5.85 1.38 11.47
CA VAL A 156 -6.58 2.54 12.03
C VAL A 156 -5.61 3.56 12.63
N VAL A 157 -4.61 3.11 13.39
CA VAL A 157 -3.59 3.99 14.02
C VAL A 157 -2.78 4.76 12.97
N THR A 158 -2.62 4.24 11.75
CA THR A 158 -1.91 4.97 10.68
C THR A 158 -2.74 6.03 9.97
N ILE A 159 -4.08 6.05 10.13
CA ILE A 159 -4.96 6.98 9.41
C ILE A 159 -4.61 8.46 9.67
N PRO A 160 -4.28 8.91 10.90
CA PRO A 160 -3.90 10.29 11.14
C PRO A 160 -2.72 10.78 10.28
N LEU A 161 -1.81 9.89 9.85
CA LEU A 161 -0.69 10.26 8.97
C LEU A 161 -1.15 10.77 7.59
N ILE A 162 -2.37 10.47 7.16
CA ILE A 162 -2.96 10.94 5.90
C ILE A 162 -3.50 12.37 6.04
N THR A 163 -3.84 12.75 7.27
CA THR A 163 -4.41 14.07 7.58
C THR A 163 -3.35 15.16 7.77
N ILE A 164 -2.10 14.75 8.04
CA ILE A 164 -0.91 15.61 8.08
C ILE A 164 -0.53 15.99 6.64
#